data_AF-A0A2J8A8U3-F1
#
_entry.id   AF-A0A2J8A8U3-F1
#
_cell.length_a   1.000
_cell.length_b   1.000
_cell.length_c   1.000
_cell.angle_alpha   90.00
_cell.angle_beta   90.00
_cell.angle_gamma   90.00
#
_symmetry.space_group_name_H-M   'P 1'
#
loop_
_entity.id
_entity.type
_entity.pdbx_description
1 polymer ?
#
loop_
_entity_poly.entity_id
_entity_poly.type
_entity_poly.pdbx_seq_one_letter_code
_entity_poly.pdbx_strand_id
1 'polypeptide(L)'
;MIFMSLKGCADSSGILARLRIAYQPSCAAAATCWLTTRGHACVPGATHGRRFVYGSGQSLLERLSRLEEASAALQQESSAARQEASAARQEASKMLQREAEMWAPRLRDTVAQVLLRACGQQRFRTTASIKLAAARHDKLQELTVGMDMTCEDVAELANDVLVRHNGHIHPGSLAALEEEVDIIRRCMTPALERLCPQECGFLEAYELIKDAFPDQFA
;
A
#
# COMPACT_ATOMS: atom_id res chain seq x y z
N MET A 1 -23.95 -38.13 29.12
CA MET A 1 -23.44 -37.53 30.38
C MET A 1 -22.06 -36.98 30.05
N ILE A 2 -21.72 -35.70 30.10
CA ILE A 2 -22.21 -34.55 30.86
C ILE A 2 -22.15 -33.31 29.95
N PHE A 3 -23.20 -32.50 29.98
CA PHE A 3 -23.28 -31.16 29.39
C PHE A 3 -22.70 -30.14 30.40
N MET A 4 -21.79 -29.27 29.96
CA MET A 4 -21.51 -27.94 30.54
C MET A 4 -21.08 -27.07 29.34
N SER A 5 -21.83 -26.10 28.80
CA SER A 5 -22.59 -24.99 29.38
C SER A 5 -21.75 -24.07 30.26
N LEU A 6 -21.04 -23.14 29.61
CA LEU A 6 -20.62 -21.89 30.23
C LEU A 6 -21.05 -20.73 29.32
N LYS A 7 -22.10 -20.07 29.80
CA LYS A 7 -22.61 -18.78 29.35
C LYS A 7 -22.30 -17.83 30.51
N GLY A 8 -21.59 -16.73 30.24
CA GLY A 8 -21.22 -15.75 31.26
C GLY A 8 -20.65 -14.48 30.64
N CYS A 9 -21.54 -13.55 30.33
CA CYS A 9 -21.24 -12.15 30.06
C CYS A 9 -20.59 -11.49 31.29
N ALA A 10 -19.57 -10.68 31.07
CA ALA A 10 -19.32 -9.48 31.86
C ALA A 10 -18.49 -8.48 31.05
N ASP A 11 -18.91 -7.24 31.18
CA ASP A 11 -18.48 -6.06 30.47
C ASP A 11 -16.99 -5.71 30.65
N SER A 12 -16.37 -5.30 29.55
CA SER A 12 -15.25 -4.36 29.57
C SER A 12 -15.39 -3.43 28.38
N SER A 13 -16.37 -2.53 28.50
CA SER A 13 -16.46 -1.28 27.78
C SER A 13 -15.43 -0.31 28.35
N GLY A 14 -14.51 0.17 27.52
CA GLY A 14 -13.61 1.28 27.85
C GLY A 14 -12.19 1.09 27.32
N ILE A 15 -11.70 2.11 26.61
CA ILE A 15 -10.33 2.25 26.08
C ILE A 15 -10.18 1.53 24.72
N LEU A 16 -10.54 2.10 23.57
CA LEU A 16 -9.82 3.16 22.87
C LEU A 16 -10.78 3.91 21.93
N ALA A 17 -11.36 5.01 22.41
CA ALA A 17 -11.99 6.01 21.57
C ALA A 17 -11.10 7.26 21.60
N ARG A 18 -10.31 7.49 20.53
CA ARG A 18 -9.82 8.82 20.08
C ARG A 18 -8.78 8.67 18.96
N LEU A 19 -9.25 8.74 17.71
CA LEU A 19 -8.57 9.41 16.59
C LEU A 19 -9.54 9.45 15.41
N ARG A 20 -10.57 10.28 15.55
CA ARG A 20 -11.45 10.69 14.46
C ARG A 20 -11.01 12.10 14.09
N ILE A 21 -10.02 12.23 13.21
CA ILE A 21 -9.70 13.51 12.58
C ILE A 21 -10.79 13.73 11.54
N ALA A 22 -11.82 14.47 11.95
CA ALA A 22 -12.82 15.03 11.06
C ALA A 22 -12.15 16.10 10.20
N TYR A 23 -11.92 15.79 8.92
CA TYR A 23 -11.59 16.78 7.91
C TYR A 23 -12.91 17.40 7.42
N GLN A 24 -13.34 18.49 8.06
CA GLN A 24 -14.41 19.34 7.53
C GLN A 24 -13.79 20.54 6.81
N PRO A 25 -14.20 20.85 5.56
CA PRO A 25 -13.83 22.08 4.87
C PRO A 25 -14.77 23.19 5.33
N SER A 26 -14.27 24.14 6.12
CA SER A 26 -15.04 25.35 6.43
C SER A 26 -14.97 26.32 5.26
N CYS A 27 -16.15 26.64 4.74
CA CYS A 27 -16.42 27.64 3.73
C CYS A 27 -15.92 29.05 4.10
N ALA A 28 -15.79 29.84 3.03
CA ALA A 28 -15.62 31.27 2.98
C ALA A 28 -16.45 32.06 4.02
N ALA A 29 -15.79 33.00 4.70
CA ALA A 29 -16.30 34.34 5.04
C ALA A 29 -15.21 35.10 5.80
N ALA A 30 -14.43 35.92 5.09
CA ALA A 30 -13.63 36.98 5.71
C ALA A 30 -13.94 38.28 4.94
N ALA A 31 -15.12 38.82 5.21
CA ALA A 31 -15.46 40.19 4.89
C ALA A 31 -15.14 41.06 6.11
N THR A 32 -14.53 42.22 5.83
CA THR A 32 -14.64 43.49 6.59
C THR A 32 -14.21 43.51 8.06
N CYS A 33 -13.16 44.27 8.35
CA CYS A 33 -13.19 45.46 9.23
C CYS A 33 -11.81 45.72 9.84
N TRP A 34 -11.01 46.64 9.28
CA TRP A 34 -10.05 47.46 10.04
C TRP A 34 -9.97 48.83 9.38
N LEU A 35 -10.93 49.69 9.74
CA LEU A 35 -10.83 51.14 9.68
C LEU A 35 -10.37 51.59 11.07
N THR A 36 -9.21 52.27 11.12
CA THR A 36 -8.90 53.50 11.89
C THR A 36 -7.46 53.50 12.37
N THR A 37 -6.62 54.33 11.74
CA THR A 37 -5.80 55.28 12.51
C THR A 37 -5.52 56.51 11.65
N ARG A 38 -5.86 57.64 12.25
CA ARG A 38 -5.72 59.01 11.78
C ARG A 38 -4.25 59.35 11.54
N GLY A 39 -4.00 60.10 10.47
CA GLY A 39 -2.73 60.75 10.19
C GLY A 39 -2.93 61.88 9.19
N HIS A 40 -3.71 62.91 9.58
CA HIS A 40 -3.71 64.18 8.87
C HIS A 40 -2.35 64.85 9.07
N ALA A 41 -1.50 64.82 8.05
CA ALA A 41 -0.44 65.80 7.88
C ALA A 41 -0.97 66.89 6.94
N CYS A 42 -1.25 68.07 7.50
CA CYS A 42 -1.38 69.31 6.74
C CYS A 42 -0.01 69.66 6.13
N VAL A 43 0.08 69.69 4.81
CA VAL A 43 1.16 70.39 4.10
C VAL A 43 0.50 71.49 3.25
N PRO A 44 0.74 72.77 3.54
CA PRO A 44 0.30 73.86 2.68
C PRO A 44 1.39 74.17 1.63
N GLY A 45 0.96 74.49 0.42
CA GLY A 45 1.76 75.27 -0.53
C GLY A 45 2.48 74.49 -1.61
N ALA A 46 1.87 74.42 -2.78
CA ALA A 46 2.52 74.75 -4.07
C ALA A 46 1.48 74.58 -5.18
N THR A 47 0.83 75.68 -5.53
CA THR A 47 0.05 75.85 -6.76
C THR A 47 1.01 75.82 -7.96
N HIS A 48 1.36 74.63 -8.40
CA HIS A 48 1.83 74.39 -9.76
C HIS A 48 0.81 73.51 -10.45
N GLY A 49 0.20 74.07 -11.48
CA GLY A 49 -0.82 73.43 -12.31
C GLY A 49 -0.29 72.15 -12.93
N ARG A 50 -0.42 71.04 -12.20
CA ARG A 50 -0.38 69.72 -12.81
C ARG A 50 -1.67 69.60 -13.58
N ARG A 51 -1.57 69.68 -14.91
CA ARG A 51 -2.58 69.11 -15.81
C ARG A 51 -2.81 67.69 -15.33
N PHE A 52 -3.93 67.46 -14.64
CA PHE A 52 -4.50 66.12 -14.53
C PHE A 52 -4.90 65.75 -15.95
N VAL A 53 -3.97 65.13 -16.67
CA VAL A 53 -4.30 64.37 -17.86
C VAL A 53 -5.19 63.26 -17.33
N TYR A 54 -6.50 63.41 -17.48
CA TYR A 54 -7.43 62.29 -17.38
C TYR A 54 -6.96 61.30 -18.44
N GLY A 55 -6.12 60.36 -18.01
CA GLY A 55 -5.64 59.28 -18.86
C GLY A 55 -6.85 58.65 -19.52
N SER A 56 -6.83 58.64 -20.85
CA SER A 56 -7.81 58.05 -21.77
C SER A 56 -8.84 57.18 -21.04
N GLY A 57 -10.08 57.66 -20.98
CA GLY A 57 -11.22 56.94 -20.42
C GLY A 57 -11.49 55.67 -21.20
N GLN A 58 -10.73 54.60 -20.92
CA GLN A 58 -11.26 53.26 -21.07
C GLN A 58 -12.55 53.24 -20.26
N SER A 59 -13.68 53.04 -20.95
CA SER A 59 -14.99 53.08 -20.31
C SER A 59 -14.99 52.07 -19.15
N LEU A 60 -15.66 52.38 -18.04
CA LEU A 60 -15.77 51.44 -16.91
C LEU A 60 -16.30 50.07 -17.35
N LEU A 61 -17.07 50.03 -18.44
CA LEU A 61 -17.56 48.81 -19.09
C LEU A 61 -16.43 47.96 -19.68
N GLU A 62 -15.42 48.54 -20.33
CA GLU A 62 -14.26 47.78 -20.83
C GLU A 62 -13.46 47.14 -19.69
N ARG A 63 -13.36 47.83 -18.54
CA ARG A 63 -12.68 47.29 -17.35
C ARG A 63 -13.47 46.15 -16.72
N LEU A 64 -14.80 46.23 -16.70
CA LEU A 64 -15.66 45.15 -16.23
C LEU A 64 -15.61 43.93 -17.15
N SER A 65 -15.67 44.12 -18.47
CA SER A 65 -15.52 43.03 -19.45
C SER A 65 -14.20 42.28 -19.27
N ARG A 66 -13.07 43.01 -19.12
CA ARG A 66 -11.76 42.39 -18.89
C ARG A 66 -11.67 41.65 -17.56
N LEU A 67 -12.36 42.12 -16.52
CA LEU A 67 -12.39 41.44 -15.23
C LEU A 67 -13.24 40.17 -15.29
N GLU A 68 -14.36 40.18 -16.03
CA GLU A 68 -15.18 38.99 -16.28
C GLU A 68 -14.40 37.95 -17.08
N GLU A 69 -13.73 38.36 -18.16
CA GLU A 69 -12.84 37.51 -18.96
C GLU A 69 -11.69 36.92 -18.12
N ALA A 70 -11.04 37.73 -17.29
CA ALA A 70 -9.98 37.26 -16.40
C ALA A 70 -10.52 36.30 -15.33
N SER A 71 -11.72 36.54 -14.80
CA SER A 71 -12.35 35.64 -13.83
C SER A 71 -12.74 34.29 -14.46
N ALA A 72 -13.22 34.31 -15.69
CA ALA A 72 -13.54 33.11 -16.46
C ALA A 72 -12.28 32.30 -16.76
N ALA A 73 -11.19 32.98 -17.16
CA ALA A 73 -9.89 32.35 -17.40
C ALA A 73 -9.35 31.67 -16.12
N LEU A 74 -9.41 32.36 -14.97
CA LEU A 74 -9.00 31.78 -13.68
C LEU A 74 -9.87 30.60 -13.24
N GLN A 75 -11.18 30.65 -13.48
CA GLN A 75 -12.08 29.53 -13.20
C GLN A 75 -11.76 28.33 -14.10
N GLN A 76 -11.50 28.57 -15.38
CA GLN A 76 -11.11 27.54 -16.32
C GLN A 76 -9.78 26.89 -15.91
N GLU A 77 -8.78 27.69 -15.56
CA GLU A 77 -7.48 27.21 -15.08
C GLU A 77 -7.61 26.41 -13.78
N SER A 78 -8.41 26.89 -12.81
CA SER A 78 -8.68 26.13 -11.58
C SER A 78 -9.41 24.82 -11.86
N SER A 79 -10.30 24.77 -12.86
CA SER A 79 -11.01 23.54 -13.22
C SER A 79 -10.08 22.53 -13.88
N ALA A 80 -9.18 22.98 -14.76
CA ALA A 80 -8.16 22.15 -15.39
C ALA A 80 -7.21 21.56 -14.35
N ALA A 81 -6.69 22.38 -13.42
CA ALA A 81 -5.82 21.93 -12.34
C ALA A 81 -6.49 20.88 -11.43
N ARG A 82 -7.79 21.01 -11.16
CA ARG A 82 -8.55 20.00 -10.40
C ARG A 82 -8.71 18.69 -11.17
N GLN A 83 -8.94 18.78 -12.47
CA GLN A 83 -9.03 17.59 -13.33
C GLN A 83 -7.69 16.85 -13.38
N GLU A 84 -6.58 17.57 -13.58
CA GLU A 84 -5.22 17.01 -13.56
C GLU A 84 -4.90 16.36 -12.21
N ALA A 85 -5.21 17.01 -11.09
CA ALA A 85 -5.01 16.44 -9.76
C ALA A 85 -5.86 15.18 -9.55
N SER A 86 -7.09 15.14 -10.09
CA SER A 86 -7.95 13.95 -10.00
C SER A 86 -7.42 12.79 -10.85
N ALA A 87 -6.90 13.07 -12.04
CA ALA A 87 -6.31 12.07 -12.94
C ALA A 87 -5.02 11.49 -12.32
N ALA A 88 -4.15 12.34 -11.78
CA ALA A 88 -2.94 11.91 -11.09
C ALA A 88 -3.24 11.01 -9.88
N ARG A 89 -4.27 11.33 -9.10
CA ARG A 89 -4.72 10.49 -7.98
C ARG A 89 -5.26 9.14 -8.45
N GLN A 90 -6.02 9.10 -9.55
CA GLN A 90 -6.50 7.86 -10.12
C GLN A 90 -5.35 6.96 -10.59
N GLU A 91 -4.35 7.54 -11.24
CA GLU A 91 -3.20 6.77 -11.72
C GLU A 91 -2.36 6.23 -10.56
N ALA A 92 -2.10 7.05 -9.54
CA ALA A 92 -1.44 6.58 -8.31
C ALA A 92 -2.22 5.44 -7.64
N SER A 93 -3.55 5.53 -7.57
CA SER A 93 -4.37 4.45 -7.02
C SER A 93 -4.29 3.16 -7.84
N LYS A 94 -4.18 3.25 -9.17
CA LYS A 94 -4.00 2.06 -10.03
C LYS A 94 -2.62 1.42 -9.85
N MET A 95 -1.57 2.23 -9.71
CA MET A 95 -0.22 1.72 -9.45
C MET A 95 -0.18 0.96 -8.12
N LEU A 96 -0.72 1.53 -7.04
CA LEU A 96 -0.81 0.85 -5.75
C LEU A 96 -1.64 -0.45 -5.81
N GLN A 97 -2.70 -0.46 -6.62
CA GLN A 97 -3.52 -1.65 -6.81
C GLN A 97 -2.74 -2.78 -7.51
N ARG A 98 -1.97 -2.46 -8.56
CA ARG A 98 -1.12 -3.43 -9.27
C ARG A 98 -0.01 -3.98 -8.39
N GLU A 99 0.60 -3.12 -7.58
CA GLU A 99 1.58 -3.56 -6.58
C GLU A 99 0.95 -4.54 -5.59
N ALA A 100 -0.24 -4.22 -5.05
CA ALA A 100 -0.96 -5.12 -4.16
C ALA A 100 -1.29 -6.47 -4.81
N GLU A 101 -1.70 -6.48 -6.09
CA GLU A 101 -1.95 -7.70 -6.85
C GLU A 101 -0.69 -8.55 -7.05
N MET A 102 0.48 -7.91 -7.20
CA MET A 102 1.76 -8.59 -7.31
C MET A 102 2.19 -9.23 -5.98
N TRP A 103 1.94 -8.55 -4.86
CA TRP A 103 2.32 -9.03 -3.53
C TRP A 103 1.36 -10.06 -2.94
N ALA A 104 0.08 -10.07 -3.34
CA ALA A 104 -0.94 -10.95 -2.78
C ALA A 104 -0.59 -12.45 -2.81
N PRO A 105 -0.06 -13.04 -3.90
CA PRO A 105 0.35 -14.45 -3.91
C PRO A 105 1.47 -14.74 -2.90
N ARG A 106 2.48 -13.87 -2.86
CA ARG A 106 3.65 -14.00 -1.96
C ARG A 106 3.26 -13.89 -0.48
N LEU A 107 2.32 -13.00 -0.16
CA LEU A 107 1.70 -12.89 1.16
C LEU A 107 1.00 -14.20 1.56
N ARG A 108 0.13 -14.73 0.68
CA ARG A 108 -0.60 -15.98 0.94
C ARG A 108 0.33 -17.16 1.17
N ASP A 109 1.37 -17.28 0.35
CA ASP A 109 2.35 -18.35 0.49
C ASP A 109 3.15 -18.24 1.79
N THR A 110 3.51 -17.02 2.20
CA THR A 110 4.22 -16.79 3.46
C THR A 110 3.35 -17.12 4.66
N VAL A 111 2.09 -16.65 4.68
CA VAL A 111 1.16 -16.99 5.76
C VAL A 111 0.89 -18.49 5.82
N ALA A 112 0.73 -19.16 4.67
CA ALA A 112 0.60 -20.60 4.63
C ALA A 112 1.84 -21.29 5.25
N GLN A 113 3.05 -20.82 4.96
CA GLN A 113 4.28 -21.35 5.56
C GLN A 113 4.34 -21.14 7.08
N VAL A 114 3.97 -19.95 7.57
CA VAL A 114 3.86 -19.66 9.01
C VAL A 114 2.91 -20.63 9.69
N LEU A 115 1.69 -20.80 9.15
CA LEU A 115 0.67 -21.66 9.74
C LEU A 115 1.06 -23.15 9.69
N LEU A 116 1.71 -23.58 8.60
CA LEU A 116 2.23 -24.94 8.48
C LEU A 116 3.32 -25.20 9.53
N ARG A 117 4.26 -24.26 9.69
CA ARG A 117 5.32 -24.32 10.72
C ARG A 117 4.70 -24.43 12.11
N ALA A 118 3.73 -23.57 12.44
CA ALA A 118 3.02 -23.60 13.71
C ALA A 118 2.32 -24.94 13.99
N CYS A 119 1.79 -25.59 12.95
CA CYS A 119 1.21 -26.94 13.06
C CYS A 119 2.25 -28.07 13.20
N GLY A 120 3.55 -27.76 13.24
CA GLY A 120 4.62 -28.75 13.17
C GLY A 120 4.73 -29.44 11.81
N GLN A 121 3.96 -29.00 10.81
CA GLN A 121 4.04 -29.49 9.45
C GLN A 121 5.02 -28.64 8.68
N GLN A 122 6.21 -29.16 8.46
CA GLN A 122 7.06 -28.56 7.45
C GLN A 122 6.52 -28.98 6.09
N ARG A 123 6.33 -28.02 5.18
CA ARG A 123 6.12 -28.32 3.74
C ARG A 123 7.44 -28.84 3.13
N PHE A 124 8.12 -29.77 3.80
CA PHE A 124 9.30 -30.43 3.28
C PHE A 124 8.84 -31.58 2.38
N ARG A 125 8.42 -31.24 1.17
CA ARG A 125 8.43 -32.22 0.07
C ARG A 125 9.85 -32.36 -0.47
N THR A 126 10.79 -32.75 0.38
CA THR A 126 12.03 -33.44 -0.05
C THR A 126 11.79 -34.94 -0.07
N THR A 127 10.80 -35.40 -0.85
CA THR A 127 10.71 -36.83 -1.19
C THR A 127 10.49 -37.07 -2.69
N ALA A 128 10.65 -36.04 -3.53
CA ALA A 128 10.51 -36.22 -4.97
C ALA A 128 11.72 -36.95 -5.57
N SER A 129 12.95 -36.65 -5.12
CA SER A 129 14.18 -37.26 -5.64
C SER A 129 14.27 -38.77 -5.37
N ILE A 130 13.99 -39.18 -4.12
CA ILE A 130 13.95 -40.61 -3.74
C ILE A 130 12.84 -41.35 -4.51
N LYS A 131 11.72 -40.68 -4.83
CA LYS A 131 10.60 -41.29 -5.56
C LYS A 131 10.82 -41.35 -7.07
N LEU A 132 11.52 -40.40 -7.69
CA LEU A 132 11.75 -40.42 -9.14
C LEU A 132 12.72 -41.53 -9.55
N ALA A 133 13.85 -41.67 -8.84
CA ALA A 133 14.81 -42.73 -9.10
C ALA A 133 14.22 -44.12 -8.78
N ALA A 134 13.43 -44.23 -7.71
CA ALA A 134 12.76 -45.48 -7.33
C ALA A 134 11.58 -45.86 -8.23
N ALA A 135 10.90 -44.90 -8.85
CA ALA A 135 9.70 -45.14 -9.66
C ALA A 135 9.98 -45.81 -11.01
N ARG A 136 11.26 -45.88 -11.45
CA ARG A 136 11.72 -46.54 -12.70
C ARG A 136 10.76 -46.34 -13.88
N HIS A 137 10.28 -45.11 -14.05
CA HIS A 137 9.25 -44.83 -15.04
C HIS A 137 9.87 -44.91 -16.45
N ASP A 138 9.24 -45.61 -17.39
CA ASP A 138 9.80 -45.81 -18.76
C ASP A 138 10.17 -44.49 -19.46
N LYS A 139 9.41 -43.43 -19.18
CA LYS A 139 9.65 -42.07 -19.68
C LYS A 139 10.92 -41.41 -19.12
N LEU A 140 11.38 -41.80 -17.93
CA LEU A 140 12.63 -41.31 -17.35
C LEU A 140 13.83 -41.94 -18.08
N GLN A 141 13.71 -43.20 -18.51
CA GLN A 141 14.73 -43.84 -19.34
C GLN A 141 14.84 -43.18 -20.73
N GLU A 142 13.71 -42.89 -21.37
CA GLU A 142 13.69 -42.12 -22.64
C GLU A 142 14.37 -40.75 -22.48
N LEU A 143 14.13 -40.07 -21.36
CA LEU A 143 14.77 -38.79 -21.04
C LEU A 143 16.29 -38.93 -20.88
N THR A 144 16.75 -39.99 -20.22
CA THR A 144 18.18 -40.23 -19.97
C THR A 144 18.95 -40.53 -21.25
N VAL A 145 18.33 -41.24 -22.20
CA VAL A 145 18.88 -41.46 -23.55
C VAL A 145 18.96 -40.14 -24.32
N GLY A 146 17.96 -39.29 -24.21
CA GLY A 146 17.96 -37.97 -24.86
C GLY A 146 18.97 -36.98 -24.27
N MET A 147 19.38 -37.18 -23.01
CA MET A 147 20.32 -36.32 -22.29
C MET A 147 21.75 -36.86 -22.24
N ASP A 148 21.98 -38.10 -22.71
CA ASP A 148 23.26 -38.83 -22.61
C ASP A 148 23.80 -38.90 -21.16
N MET A 149 22.89 -39.19 -20.22
CA MET A 149 23.17 -39.25 -18.79
C MET A 149 22.56 -40.52 -18.18
N THR A 150 22.99 -40.95 -17.00
CA THR A 150 22.33 -42.07 -16.32
C THR A 150 21.03 -41.62 -15.64
N CYS A 151 20.14 -42.57 -15.33
CA CYS A 151 18.92 -42.30 -14.55
C CYS A 151 19.23 -41.66 -13.18
N GLU A 152 20.35 -42.05 -12.57
CA GLU A 152 20.81 -41.53 -11.29
C GLU A 152 21.25 -40.07 -11.43
N ASP A 153 22.05 -39.76 -12.46
CA ASP A 153 22.51 -38.39 -12.72
C ASP A 153 21.35 -37.45 -13.09
N VAL A 154 20.38 -37.92 -13.87
CA VAL A 154 19.18 -37.12 -14.21
C VAL A 154 18.31 -36.87 -12.98
N ALA A 155 18.17 -37.86 -12.09
CA ALA A 155 17.45 -37.69 -10.84
C ALA A 155 18.16 -36.73 -9.88
N GLU A 156 19.49 -36.77 -9.83
CA GLU A 156 20.33 -35.85 -9.06
C GLU A 156 20.26 -34.43 -9.64
N LEU A 157 20.35 -34.27 -10.95
CA LEU A 157 20.25 -32.96 -11.61
C LEU A 157 18.85 -32.34 -11.45
N ALA A 158 17.80 -33.16 -11.54
CA ALA A 158 16.43 -32.74 -11.23
C ALA A 158 16.29 -32.36 -9.75
N ASN A 159 16.93 -33.11 -8.84
CA ASN A 159 16.98 -32.78 -7.43
C ASN A 159 17.71 -31.45 -7.20
N ASP A 160 18.83 -31.18 -7.86
CA ASP A 160 19.58 -29.93 -7.73
C ASP A 160 18.83 -28.74 -8.32
N VAL A 161 18.10 -28.93 -9.42
CA VAL A 161 17.19 -27.90 -9.95
C VAL A 161 16.06 -27.64 -8.96
N LEU A 162 15.46 -28.67 -8.37
CA LEU A 162 14.44 -28.53 -7.35
C LEU A 162 14.98 -27.91 -6.07
N VAL A 163 16.19 -28.26 -5.63
CA VAL A 163 16.86 -27.70 -4.45
C VAL A 163 17.23 -26.24 -4.69
N ARG A 164 17.70 -25.87 -5.88
CA ARG A 164 17.94 -24.45 -6.23
C ARG A 164 16.64 -23.67 -6.34
N HIS A 165 15.63 -24.24 -6.99
CA HIS A 165 14.30 -23.63 -7.09
C HIS A 165 13.67 -23.45 -5.69
N ASN A 166 13.77 -24.47 -4.85
CA ASN A 166 13.37 -24.41 -3.46
C ASN A 166 14.25 -23.43 -2.67
N GLY A 167 15.55 -23.33 -2.91
CA GLY A 167 16.42 -22.35 -2.25
C GLY A 167 16.10 -20.89 -2.61
N HIS A 168 15.52 -20.66 -3.80
CA HIS A 168 15.10 -19.34 -4.26
C HIS A 168 13.66 -18.97 -3.87
N ILE A 169 12.80 -19.95 -3.56
CA ILE A 169 11.37 -19.75 -3.26
C ILE A 169 11.03 -20.08 -1.80
N HIS A 170 11.84 -20.91 -1.14
CA HIS A 170 11.58 -21.53 0.15
C HIS A 170 12.86 -21.61 1.00
N PRO A 171 13.09 -20.64 1.88
CA PRO A 171 14.12 -20.82 2.88
C PRO A 171 13.71 -21.94 3.83
N GLY A 172 14.40 -23.07 3.75
CA GLY A 172 14.23 -24.16 4.72
C GLY A 172 14.59 -23.76 6.15
N SER A 173 15.24 -22.60 6.35
CA SER A 173 15.57 -22.03 7.64
C SER A 173 14.47 -21.11 8.16
N LEU A 174 14.19 -21.19 9.45
CA LEU A 174 13.33 -20.24 10.16
C LEU A 174 13.77 -18.79 9.89
N ALA A 175 15.09 -18.55 9.89
CA ALA A 175 15.67 -17.23 9.68
C ALA A 175 15.20 -16.54 8.39
N ALA A 176 15.04 -17.28 7.29
CA ALA A 176 14.60 -16.66 6.05
C ALA A 176 13.07 -16.69 5.85
N LEU A 177 12.33 -17.52 6.61
CA LEU A 177 10.89 -17.27 6.80
C LEU A 177 10.67 -15.96 7.57
N GLU A 178 11.48 -15.68 8.60
CA GLU A 178 11.44 -14.44 9.37
C GLU A 178 11.80 -13.23 8.50
N GLU A 179 12.85 -13.33 7.69
CA GLU A 179 13.21 -12.29 6.71
C GLU A 179 12.07 -12.02 5.73
N GLU A 180 11.44 -13.08 5.23
CA GLU A 180 10.32 -12.98 4.30
C GLU A 180 9.09 -12.30 4.95
N VAL A 181 8.77 -12.68 6.19
CA VAL A 181 7.73 -12.01 6.99
C VAL A 181 8.04 -10.52 7.15
N ASP A 182 9.27 -10.16 7.45
CA ASP A 182 9.70 -8.76 7.60
C ASP A 182 9.59 -7.97 6.29
N ILE A 183 9.99 -8.57 5.16
CA ILE A 183 9.85 -7.96 3.84
C ILE A 183 8.37 -7.68 3.56
N ILE A 184 7.50 -8.68 3.75
CA ILE A 184 6.09 -8.54 3.42
C ILE A 184 5.40 -7.55 4.36
N ARG A 185 5.73 -7.55 5.67
CA ARG A 185 5.24 -6.53 6.63
C ARG A 185 5.54 -5.11 6.16
N ARG A 186 6.72 -4.85 5.60
CA ARG A 186 7.10 -3.52 5.06
C ARG A 186 6.37 -3.17 3.77
N CYS A 187 5.90 -4.18 3.03
CA CYS A 187 5.14 -4.02 1.79
C CYS A 187 3.62 -4.05 2.00
N MET A 188 3.14 -4.20 3.24
CA MET A 188 1.71 -4.14 3.54
C MET A 188 1.17 -2.73 3.29
N THR A 189 0.17 -2.66 2.42
CA THR A 189 -0.55 -1.43 2.09
C THR A 189 -2.05 -1.62 2.29
N PRO A 190 -2.84 -0.55 2.44
CA PRO A 190 -4.30 -0.66 2.51
C PRO A 190 -4.95 -1.28 1.28
N ALA A 191 -4.27 -1.28 0.13
CA ALA A 191 -4.73 -2.00 -1.06
C ALA A 191 -4.54 -3.51 -0.90
N LEU A 192 -3.39 -3.94 -0.38
CA LEU A 192 -3.09 -5.35 -0.10
C LEU A 192 -4.01 -5.93 0.99
N GLU A 193 -4.24 -5.17 2.07
CA GLU A 193 -5.15 -5.57 3.16
C GLU A 193 -6.58 -5.76 2.67
N ARG A 194 -7.06 -4.94 1.73
CA ARG A 194 -8.38 -5.14 1.11
C ARG A 194 -8.45 -6.40 0.25
N LEU A 195 -7.33 -6.85 -0.33
CA LEU A 195 -7.28 -8.06 -1.15
C LEU A 195 -7.14 -9.35 -0.33
N CYS A 196 -6.38 -9.31 0.77
CA CYS A 196 -6.02 -10.46 1.60
C CYS A 196 -6.10 -10.10 3.10
N PRO A 197 -7.28 -9.77 3.64
CA PRO A 197 -7.40 -9.22 5.00
C PRO A 197 -7.03 -10.24 6.08
N GLN A 198 -7.37 -11.52 5.89
CA GLN A 198 -7.03 -12.56 6.86
C GLN A 198 -5.53 -12.80 6.91
N GLU A 199 -4.88 -12.87 5.75
CA GLU A 199 -3.44 -13.09 5.63
C GLU A 199 -2.65 -11.94 6.26
N CYS A 200 -3.05 -10.70 6.00
CA CYS A 200 -2.49 -9.53 6.70
C CYS A 200 -2.62 -9.65 8.21
N GLY A 201 -3.80 -10.01 8.71
CA GLY A 201 -4.02 -10.21 10.16
C GLY A 201 -3.16 -11.30 10.77
N PHE A 202 -2.94 -12.43 10.06
CA PHE A 202 -2.03 -13.48 10.52
C PHE A 202 -0.57 -13.00 10.56
N LEU A 203 -0.15 -12.20 9.59
CA LEU A 203 1.20 -11.66 9.52
C LEU A 203 1.45 -10.60 10.63
N GLU A 204 0.45 -9.79 10.94
CA GLU A 204 0.48 -8.87 12.09
C GLU A 204 0.59 -9.64 13.41
N ALA A 205 -0.15 -10.75 13.53
CA ALA A 205 -0.11 -11.62 14.71
C ALA A 205 1.10 -12.56 14.76
N TYR A 206 2.06 -12.46 13.84
CA TYR A 206 3.14 -13.45 13.72
C TYR A 206 3.98 -13.63 15.00
N GLU A 207 4.27 -12.56 15.75
CA GLU A 207 5.00 -12.72 17.02
C GLU A 207 4.17 -13.48 18.07
N LEU A 208 2.85 -13.24 18.12
CA LEU A 208 1.95 -13.99 18.99
C LEU A 208 1.87 -15.47 18.60
N ILE A 209 1.95 -15.77 17.30
CA ILE A 209 2.02 -17.15 16.80
C ILE A 209 3.34 -17.80 17.23
N LYS A 210 4.48 -17.10 17.11
CA LYS A 210 5.77 -17.60 17.58
C LYS A 210 5.74 -17.93 19.07
N ASP A 211 5.22 -17.01 19.88
CA ASP A 211 5.13 -17.17 21.33
C ASP A 211 4.19 -18.33 21.73
N ALA A 212 3.14 -18.59 20.94
CA ALA A 212 2.21 -19.69 21.19
C ALA A 212 2.77 -21.07 20.83
N PHE A 213 3.76 -21.14 19.92
CA PHE A 213 4.32 -22.38 19.39
C PHE A 213 5.87 -22.39 19.46
N PRO A 214 6.47 -22.22 20.65
CA PRO A 214 7.92 -21.99 20.77
C PRO A 214 8.76 -23.17 20.26
N ASP A 215 8.31 -24.41 20.44
CA ASP A 215 9.03 -25.60 19.97
C ASP A 215 9.16 -25.67 18.43
N GLN A 216 8.22 -25.04 17.72
CA GLN A 216 8.15 -25.02 16.25
C GLN A 216 8.95 -23.86 15.65
N PHE A 217 9.20 -22.83 16.44
CA PHE A 217 9.93 -21.60 16.10
C PHE A 217 11.25 -21.44 16.87
N ALA A 218 11.77 -22.53 17.47
CA ALA A 218 13.10 -22.60 18.06
C ALA A 218 14.21 -22.92 17.05
#